data_AF-A0A6V8F0K0-F1
#
_entry.id   AF-A0A6V8F0K0-F1
#
_cell.length_a   1.000
_cell.length_b   1.000
_cell.length_c   1.000
_cell.angle_alpha   90.00
_cell.angle_beta   90.00
_cell.angle_gamma   90.00
#
_symmetry.space_group_name_H-M   'P 1'
#
loop_
_entity.id
_entity.type
_entity.pdbx_description
1 polymer ?
#
loop_
_entity_poly.entity_id
_entity_poly.type
_entity_poly.pdbx_seq_one_letter_code
_entity_poly.pdbx_strand_id
1 'polypeptide(L)'
;MTWDDFFYYGKKDVKEENASDLKQLLMQPKYSLFYNRGYGVDHKHNFPQGFFTAVFLAFSIVSAVSKRNEKVSDGSGDYPDRRIAVSQDYISIVDTAPGSRDIKVTYLNYCSELRPGSISVPVV
;
A
#
# COMPACT_ATOMS: atom_id res chain seq x y z
N MET A 1 10.36 13.14 -0.16
CA MET A 1 10.08 12.19 -1.26
C MET A 1 11.10 12.50 -2.33
N THR A 2 12.05 11.61 -2.58
CA THR A 2 13.05 11.81 -3.64
C THR A 2 12.47 11.33 -4.97
N TRP A 3 12.92 11.88 -6.10
CA TRP A 3 12.53 11.41 -7.44
C TRP A 3 12.85 9.91 -7.66
N ASP A 4 13.70 9.38 -6.79
CA ASP A 4 14.11 7.99 -6.71
C ASP A 4 13.05 7.01 -6.18
N ASP A 5 11.84 7.47 -5.89
CA ASP A 5 10.74 6.58 -5.53
C ASP A 5 9.84 6.26 -6.74
N PHE A 6 9.71 7.15 -7.74
CA PHE A 6 8.66 7.07 -8.78
C PHE A 6 8.92 6.14 -9.98
N PHE A 7 10.17 5.76 -10.28
CA PHE A 7 10.53 5.08 -11.54
C PHE A 7 11.49 3.88 -11.38
N TYR A 8 11.15 2.90 -10.54
CA TYR A 8 12.00 1.74 -10.25
C TYR A 8 11.31 0.43 -10.63
N TYR A 9 11.54 0.00 -11.87
CA TYR A 9 11.23 -1.37 -12.31
C TYR A 9 12.55 -2.11 -12.55
N GLY A 10 12.86 -3.11 -11.73
CA GLY A 10 13.92 -4.09 -11.98
C GLY A 10 15.35 -3.63 -11.63
N LYS A 11 15.49 -2.60 -10.77
CA LYS A 11 16.81 -2.07 -10.34
C LYS A 11 17.08 -2.24 -8.84
N LYS A 12 16.07 -2.54 -8.02
CA LYS A 12 16.20 -2.72 -6.56
C LYS A 12 15.87 -4.15 -6.16
N ASP A 13 16.22 -4.53 -4.92
CA ASP A 13 15.70 -5.75 -4.29
C ASP A 13 14.15 -5.69 -4.32
N VAL A 14 13.50 -6.79 -4.72
CA VAL A 14 12.03 -6.91 -4.80
C VAL A 14 11.35 -6.43 -3.52
N LYS A 15 11.98 -6.64 -2.36
CA LYS A 15 11.47 -6.15 -1.07
C LYS A 15 11.39 -4.62 -1.01
N GLU A 16 12.41 -3.93 -1.50
CA GLU A 16 12.43 -2.47 -1.53
C GLU A 16 11.42 -1.91 -2.54
N GLU A 17 11.28 -2.58 -3.69
CA GLU A 17 10.27 -2.21 -4.70
C GLU A 17 8.85 -2.38 -4.12
N ASN A 18 8.58 -3.50 -3.45
CA ASN A 18 7.28 -3.74 -2.80
C ASN A 18 6.99 -2.73 -1.68
N ALA A 19 7.99 -2.38 -0.87
CA ALA A 19 7.83 -1.35 0.15
C ALA A 19 7.57 0.03 -0.46
N SER A 20 8.32 0.42 -1.51
CA SER A 20 8.14 1.70 -2.21
C SER A 20 6.74 1.80 -2.82
N ASP A 21 6.30 0.77 -3.53
CA ASP A 21 4.97 0.75 -4.15
C ASP A 21 3.86 0.86 -3.10
N LEU A 22 3.98 0.12 -2.00
CA LEU A 22 2.99 0.16 -0.93
C LEU A 22 2.96 1.54 -0.27
N LYS A 23 4.12 2.18 -0.11
CA LYS A 23 4.21 3.57 0.37
C LYS A 23 3.45 4.52 -0.54
N GLN A 24 3.70 4.44 -1.84
CA GLN A 24 3.03 5.28 -2.84
C GLN A 24 1.52 5.03 -2.85
N LEU A 25 1.11 3.76 -2.78
CA LEU A 25 -0.29 3.37 -2.71
C LEU A 25 -1.00 4.00 -1.51
N LEU A 26 -0.38 3.99 -0.33
CA LEU A 26 -0.95 4.55 0.90
C LEU A 26 -1.02 6.08 0.87
N MET A 27 0.01 6.74 0.32
CA MET A 27 0.08 8.20 0.23
C MET A 27 -0.83 8.78 -0.86
N GLN A 28 -1.26 7.96 -1.81
CA GLN A 28 -2.02 8.41 -2.96
C GLN A 28 -3.53 8.29 -2.71
N PRO A 29 -4.29 9.40 -2.78
CA PRO A 29 -5.74 9.33 -2.76
C PRO A 29 -6.24 8.54 -3.96
N LYS A 30 -7.18 7.63 -3.72
CA LYS A 30 -7.90 6.93 -4.80
C LYS A 30 -8.53 7.94 -5.75
N TYR A 31 -8.54 7.64 -7.05
CA TYR A 31 -9.04 8.52 -8.12
C TYR A 31 -8.20 9.79 -8.41
N SER A 32 -7.09 10.04 -7.69
CA SER A 32 -6.22 11.20 -7.97
C SER A 32 -5.47 11.10 -9.29
N LEU A 33 -5.18 9.88 -9.77
CA LEU A 33 -4.48 9.66 -11.04
C LEU A 33 -5.44 9.66 -12.23
N PHE A 34 -5.08 10.44 -13.25
CA PHE A 34 -5.86 10.51 -14.49
C PHE A 34 -5.98 9.15 -15.20
N TYR A 35 -4.86 8.43 -15.36
CA TYR A 35 -4.79 7.16 -16.09
C TYR A 35 -4.99 5.92 -15.23
N ASN A 36 -4.86 6.02 -13.91
CA ASN A 36 -4.98 4.87 -13.00
C ASN A 36 -5.88 5.20 -11.79
N ARG A 37 -7.14 5.49 -12.10
CA ARG A 37 -8.17 5.88 -11.12
C ARG A 37 -8.45 4.83 -10.05
N GLY A 38 -8.09 3.56 -10.30
CA GLY A 38 -8.23 2.46 -9.37
C GLY A 38 -7.12 2.34 -8.33
N TYR A 39 -6.01 3.07 -8.51
CA TYR A 39 -4.83 3.06 -7.65
C TYR A 39 -4.97 4.10 -6.53
N GLY A 40 -4.41 3.77 -5.36
CA GLY A 40 -4.49 4.57 -4.16
C GLY A 40 -5.56 4.11 -3.16
N VAL A 41 -5.58 4.76 -2.00
CA VAL A 41 -6.48 4.46 -0.88
C VAL A 41 -7.53 5.55 -0.74
N ASP A 42 -8.75 5.16 -0.42
CA ASP A 42 -9.86 6.10 -0.21
C ASP A 42 -9.77 6.70 1.20
N HIS A 43 -9.21 7.90 1.28
CA HIS A 43 -9.13 8.68 2.51
C HIS A 43 -10.39 9.53 2.64
N LYS A 44 -11.42 9.00 3.30
CA LYS A 44 -12.67 9.74 3.48
C LYS A 44 -12.45 10.98 4.37
N HIS A 45 -12.49 12.16 3.76
CA HIS A 45 -12.48 13.43 4.48
C HIS A 45 -13.83 13.65 5.21
N ASN A 46 -13.79 14.25 6.41
CA ASN A 46 -14.96 14.62 7.22
C ASN A 46 -15.82 13.50 7.79
N PHE A 47 -15.33 12.26 7.88
CA PHE A 47 -16.00 11.25 8.70
C PHE A 47 -15.62 11.43 10.18
N PRO A 48 -16.58 11.38 11.12
CA PRO A 48 -16.25 11.43 12.54
C PRO A 48 -15.22 10.33 12.86
N GLN A 49 -14.16 10.72 13.55
CA GLN A 49 -13.09 9.81 13.96
C GLN A 49 -13.70 8.66 14.78
N GLY A 50 -13.40 7.41 14.42
CA GLY A 50 -13.99 6.26 15.07
C GLY A 50 -13.67 4.93 14.39
N PHE A 51 -14.04 3.84 15.07
CA PHE A 51 -13.81 2.45 14.68
C PHE A 51 -14.19 2.16 13.22
N PHE A 52 -15.34 2.65 12.76
CA PHE A 52 -15.80 2.42 11.38
C PHE A 52 -14.84 3.00 10.33
N THR A 53 -14.21 4.13 10.59
CA THR A 53 -13.25 4.74 9.67
C THR A 53 -11.99 3.88 9.56
N ALA A 54 -11.50 3.32 10.67
CA ALA A 54 -10.37 2.40 10.66
C ALA A 54 -10.71 1.11 9.88
N VAL A 55 -11.91 0.57 10.06
CA VAL A 55 -12.39 -0.60 9.30
C VAL A 55 -12.45 -0.28 7.80
N PHE A 56 -13.12 0.81 7.39
CA PHE A 56 -13.20 1.18 5.98
C PHE A 56 -11.82 1.41 5.34
N LEU A 57 -10.90 2.04 6.08
CA LEU A 57 -9.55 2.28 5.61
C LEU A 57 -8.78 0.97 5.42
N ALA A 58 -8.88 0.03 6.37
CA ALA A 58 -8.28 -1.31 6.23
C ALA A 58 -8.83 -2.05 5.00
N PHE A 59 -10.15 -2.04 4.78
CA PHE A 59 -10.77 -2.60 3.57
C PHE A 59 -10.26 -1.93 2.30
N SER A 60 -10.14 -0.59 2.31
CA SER A 60 -9.63 0.15 1.15
C SER A 60 -8.18 -0.20 0.84
N ILE A 61 -7.33 -0.38 1.86
CA ILE A 61 -5.92 -0.79 1.69
C ILE A 61 -5.86 -2.18 1.07
N VAL A 62 -6.61 -3.15 1.59
CA VAL A 62 -6.65 -4.53 1.02
C VAL A 62 -7.10 -4.50 -0.43
N SER A 63 -8.16 -3.76 -0.75
CA SER A 63 -8.66 -3.62 -2.11
C SER A 63 -7.62 -2.97 -3.04
N ALA A 64 -6.93 -1.94 -2.57
CA ALA A 64 -5.89 -1.24 -3.33
C ALA A 64 -4.68 -2.15 -3.60
N VAL A 65 -4.26 -2.95 -2.62
CA VAL A 65 -3.19 -3.95 -2.78
C VAL A 65 -3.59 -5.03 -3.79
N SER A 66 -4.82 -5.53 -3.74
CA SER A 66 -5.32 -6.50 -4.71
C SER A 66 -5.26 -5.94 -6.14
N LYS A 67 -5.66 -4.68 -6.34
CA LYS A 67 -5.57 -4.02 -7.65
C LYS A 67 -4.13 -3.79 -8.11
N ARG A 68 -3.22 -3.46 -7.18
CA ARG A 68 -1.79 -3.38 -7.49
C ARG A 68 -1.27 -4.71 -8.02
N ASN A 69 -1.67 -5.83 -7.42
CA ASN A 69 -1.22 -7.16 -7.85
C ASN A 69 -1.63 -7.52 -9.30
N GLU A 70 -2.66 -6.89 -9.86
CA GLU A 70 -3.04 -7.04 -11.28
C GLU A 70 -2.10 -6.32 -12.24
N LYS A 71 -1.22 -5.43 -11.73
CA LYS A 71 -0.37 -4.53 -12.53
C LYS A 71 1.13 -4.77 -12.38
N VAL A 72 1.53 -5.50 -11.35
CA VAL A 72 2.93 -5.86 -11.12
C VAL A 72 3.24 -7.23 -11.72
N SER A 73 4.54 -7.51 -11.95
CA SER A 73 4.95 -8.81 -12.47
C SER A 73 4.54 -9.95 -11.53
N ASP A 74 4.09 -11.05 -12.12
CA ASP A 74 3.69 -12.29 -11.47
C ASP A 74 4.81 -13.35 -11.43
N GLY A 75 6.02 -12.97 -11.85
CA GLY A 75 7.16 -13.90 -11.98
C GLY A 75 7.38 -14.42 -13.40
N SER A 76 6.54 -14.04 -14.37
CA SER A 76 6.69 -14.44 -15.77
C SER A 76 7.68 -13.55 -16.54
N GLY A 77 8.21 -14.08 -17.65
CA GLY A 77 9.04 -13.32 -18.59
C GLY A 77 10.38 -12.84 -18.03
N ASP A 78 11.03 -13.66 -17.19
CA ASP A 78 12.32 -13.38 -16.51
C ASP A 78 12.29 -12.23 -15.49
N TYR A 79 11.10 -11.73 -15.14
CA TYR A 79 10.93 -10.76 -14.07
C TYR A 79 10.57 -11.45 -12.75
N PRO A 80 11.04 -10.96 -11.59
CA PRO A 80 10.64 -11.53 -10.30
C PRO A 80 9.18 -11.23 -9.95
N ASP A 81 8.53 -12.13 -9.21
CA ASP A 81 7.16 -11.92 -8.72
C ASP A 81 7.11 -10.80 -7.67
N ARG A 82 6.32 -9.76 -7.94
CA ARG A 82 6.19 -8.56 -7.10
C ARG A 82 4.85 -8.51 -6.37
N ARG A 83 4.05 -9.56 -6.43
CA ARG A 83 2.77 -9.64 -5.74
C ARG A 83 2.98 -9.77 -4.23
N ILE A 84 2.08 -9.14 -3.49
CA ILE A 84 2.06 -9.18 -2.03
C ILE A 84 0.67 -9.56 -1.51
N ALA A 85 0.60 -10.30 -0.40
CA ALA A 85 -0.63 -10.57 0.31
C ALA A 85 -0.74 -9.69 1.55
N VAL A 86 -1.94 -9.18 1.82
CA VAL A 86 -2.25 -8.38 3.01
C VAL A 86 -3.60 -8.83 3.58
N SER A 87 -3.74 -8.85 4.90
CA SER A 87 -5.02 -9.06 5.60
C SER A 87 -5.36 -7.81 6.40
N GLN A 88 -6.65 -7.64 6.71
CA GLN A 88 -7.13 -6.57 7.59
C GLN A 88 -6.54 -6.70 8.99
N ASP A 89 -6.33 -7.92 9.48
CA ASP A 89 -5.72 -8.22 10.79
C ASP A 89 -4.26 -7.75 10.90
N TYR A 90 -3.62 -7.48 9.75
CA TYR A 90 -2.23 -7.05 9.64
C TYR A 90 -2.10 -5.54 9.36
N ILE A 91 -3.20 -4.80 9.46
CA ILE A 91 -3.24 -3.35 9.29
C ILE A 91 -3.52 -2.71 10.66
N SER A 92 -2.57 -1.92 11.14
CA SER A 92 -2.70 -1.11 12.35
C SER A 92 -2.87 0.35 11.96
N ILE A 93 -3.94 0.99 12.44
CA ILE A 93 -4.22 2.40 12.20
C ILE A 93 -4.30 3.07 13.58
N VAL A 94 -3.38 3.98 13.85
CA VAL A 94 -3.31 4.72 15.12
C VAL A 94 -3.52 6.19 14.83
N ASP A 95 -4.50 6.81 15.48
CA ASP A 95 -4.68 8.26 15.41
C ASP A 95 -3.58 8.94 16.23
N THR A 96 -2.80 9.83 15.61
CA THR A 96 -1.67 10.53 16.26
C THR A 96 -2.00 11.97 16.63
N ALA A 97 -2.83 12.63 15.82
CA ALA A 97 -3.34 13.98 16.07
C ALA A 97 -4.69 14.15 15.36
N PRO A 98 -5.47 15.21 15.65
CA PRO A 98 -6.68 15.52 14.89
C PRO A 98 -6.37 15.58 13.38
N GLY A 99 -7.01 14.70 12.61
CA GLY A 99 -6.77 14.57 11.16
C GLY A 99 -5.56 13.73 10.74
N SER A 100 -4.65 13.37 11.65
CA SER A 100 -3.43 12.61 11.33
C SER A 100 -3.48 11.17 11.85
N ARG A 101 -3.05 10.23 11.02
CA ARG A 101 -3.04 8.78 11.31
C ARG A 101 -1.72 8.14 10.91
N ASP A 102 -1.20 7.30 11.78
CA ASP A 102 -0.11 6.38 11.46
C ASP A 102 -0.70 5.05 11.01
N ILE A 103 -0.46 4.71 9.75
CA ILE A 103 -0.90 3.44 9.16
C ILE A 103 0.32 2.54 9.05
N LYS A 104 0.28 1.40 9.76
CA LYS A 104 1.23 0.31 9.61
C LYS A 104 0.58 -0.86 8.89
N VAL A 105 1.18 -1.30 7.79
CA VAL A 105 0.71 -2.44 6.99
C VAL A 105 1.77 -3.52 7.00
N THR A 106 1.41 -4.72 7.48
CA THR A 106 2.26 -5.91 7.39
C THR A 106 1.79 -6.76 6.22
N TYR A 107 2.71 -7.16 5.34
CA TYR A 107 2.42 -7.88 4.10
C TYR A 107 3.35 -9.07 3.91
N LEU A 108 2.90 -10.07 3.15
CA LEU A 108 3.69 -11.24 2.77
C LEU A 108 4.12 -11.13 1.31
N ASN A 109 5.40 -11.36 1.04
CA ASN A 109 5.93 -11.40 -0.33
C ASN A 109 5.70 -12.78 -0.95
N TYR A 110 5.33 -12.83 -2.24
CA TYR A 110 5.19 -14.09 -2.96
C TYR A 110 6.54 -14.67 -3.41
N CYS A 111 7.54 -13.82 -3.73
CA CYS A 111 8.81 -14.28 -4.30
C CYS A 111 9.91 -14.66 -3.29
N SER A 112 9.80 -14.24 -2.03
CA SER A 112 10.76 -14.59 -0.98
C SER A 112 10.03 -15.44 0.04
N GLU A 113 10.64 -16.54 0.51
CA GLU A 113 10.21 -17.32 1.69
C GLU A 113 9.33 -16.44 2.60
N LEU A 114 8.06 -16.81 2.84
CA LEU A 114 6.97 -16.03 3.46
C LEU A 114 7.38 -15.17 4.68
N ARG A 115 8.23 -14.18 4.44
CA ARG A 115 8.86 -13.32 5.43
C ARG A 115 8.07 -12.03 5.38
N PRO A 116 7.41 -11.67 6.49
CA PRO A 116 6.59 -10.49 6.52
C PRO A 116 7.45 -9.24 6.33
N GLY A 117 7.02 -8.37 5.42
CA GLY A 117 7.46 -6.98 5.36
C GLY A 117 6.48 -6.09 6.12
N SER A 118 6.93 -4.94 6.60
CA SER A 118 6.02 -3.94 7.17
C SER A 118 6.40 -2.54 6.74
N ILE A 119 5.41 -1.70 6.46
CA ILE A 119 5.61 -0.27 6.21
C ILE A 119 4.73 0.55 7.13
N SER A 120 5.27 1.68 7.60
CA SER A 120 4.52 2.69 8.35
C SER A 120 4.51 4.00 7.57
N VAL A 121 3.33 4.59 7.39
CA VAL A 121 3.15 5.86 6.68
C VAL A 121 2.26 6.78 7.51
N PRO A 122 2.70 8.02 7.81
CA PRO A 122 1.82 9.04 8.34
C PRO A 122 0.91 9.56 7.22
N VAL A 123 -0.39 9.60 7.48
CA VAL A 123 -1.43 10.09 6.57
C VAL A 123 -2.16 11.25 7.24
N VAL A 124 -2.29 12.37 6.53
CA VAL A 124 -2.97 13.61 6.95
C VAL A 124 -4.21 13.83 6.10
#